data_AF-A0A7C5IQK3-F1
#
_entry.id   AF-A0A7C5IQK3-F1
#
_cell.length_a   1.000
_cell.length_b   1.000
_cell.length_c   1.000
_cell.angle_alpha   90.00
_cell.angle_beta   90.00
_cell.angle_gamma   90.00
#
_symmetry.space_group_name_H-M   'P 1'
#
loop_
_entity.id
_entity.type
_entity.pdbx_description
1 polymer ?
#
loop_
_entity_poly.entity_id
_entity_poly.type
_entity_poly.pdbx_seq_one_letter_code
_entity_poly.pdbx_strand_id
1 'polypeptide(L)'
;MDFLHLRSISYFSSLSRRVLLLLLVSLCASGMWATSDVFYRTELTGGLRTFLDLEGEWRDSENKRVNVPFQDLEQHALRVHKRFDLAGYSEMQDTVYLYFEAIAWQSEIWLNGKLLTLTTDPFAEQLLPILKSWLHPFGNQVEVRMSRSGAGFDHGPARFLGIFRQVKLLEVDTLPVFAKMPREVYQASRAAVVAPWSLEAGFLYDTIALKRNLQGLFSYPYKDDPIRFAFPPSAQARAMVQKMGLKVLVAEGEADSLCFYNAYPTDLQAGDFSARFWRSPDGKPTEAYGHFISKQALGEKTLRKPDKAALFLLLLLPVLAFLMLKLTAPRQYANIPEYLTKTRVYLELIASSKFLKDELRLGINLMRMLFTAVFVSLYIYYIDLSGDWSQLNIISPASFLFHYFEGSSPSLYWIFALVLVTIVVLNLLKYLVLNISGRIFRVYSLSGMVQNLDIFVAFPLNILPLLPGAIIFFVEGTARTVILHVWHGLIVLSLIRRFVLIFGGLTKLFQFSTGLKFLYICTLEIAPWVFLI
;
A
#
# COMPACT_ATOMS: atom_id res chain seq x y z
N MET A 1 12.61 6.83 56.92
CA MET A 1 11.49 6.52 57.85
C MET A 1 10.25 6.05 57.11
N ASP A 2 10.08 4.76 56.81
CA ASP A 2 11.11 3.78 56.44
C ASP A 2 10.56 2.58 55.67
N PHE A 3 11.46 1.94 54.93
CA PHE A 3 11.31 0.63 54.31
C PHE A 3 11.01 -0.47 55.34
N LEU A 4 10.07 -1.37 55.03
CA LEU A 4 10.15 -2.82 55.26
C LEU A 4 9.15 -3.49 54.29
N HIS A 5 9.64 -4.15 53.23
CA HIS A 5 9.99 -5.58 53.17
C HIS A 5 8.81 -6.56 53.08
N LEU A 6 8.50 -6.99 51.86
CA LEU A 6 7.88 -8.29 51.57
C LEU A 6 8.77 -9.12 50.63
N ARG A 7 9.82 -9.71 51.20
CA ARG A 7 10.57 -10.83 50.58
C ARG A 7 9.99 -12.14 51.14
N SER A 8 9.17 -12.90 50.39
CA SER A 8 9.03 -14.37 50.54
C SER A 8 7.94 -15.02 49.67
N ILE A 9 8.11 -15.09 48.34
CA ILE A 9 7.51 -16.19 47.53
C ILE A 9 8.58 -16.79 46.62
N SER A 10 9.57 -17.43 47.25
CA SER A 10 10.69 -18.12 46.59
C SER A 10 10.60 -19.65 46.76
N TYR A 11 9.38 -20.19 46.79
CA TYR A 11 9.08 -21.62 46.91
C TYR A 11 7.98 -22.06 45.94
N PHE A 12 8.20 -21.83 44.64
CA PHE A 12 7.52 -22.56 43.57
C PHE A 12 8.59 -23.31 42.78
N SER A 13 8.53 -24.65 42.83
CA SER A 13 9.54 -25.54 42.24
C SER A 13 9.64 -25.37 40.71
N SER A 14 10.80 -25.73 40.14
CA SER A 14 10.98 -25.76 38.68
C SER A 14 9.92 -26.64 37.98
N LEU A 15 9.47 -27.71 38.64
CA LEU A 15 8.36 -28.55 38.21
C LEU A 15 7.05 -27.76 38.16
N SER A 16 6.70 -27.03 39.22
CA SER A 16 5.47 -26.20 39.25
C SER A 16 5.48 -25.09 38.20
N ARG A 17 6.63 -24.45 37.92
CA ARG A 17 6.75 -23.50 36.80
C ARG A 17 6.60 -24.18 35.45
N ARG A 18 7.16 -25.38 35.25
CA ARG A 18 6.98 -26.16 34.01
C ARG A 18 5.54 -26.64 33.83
N VAL A 19 4.87 -27.04 34.90
CA VAL A 19 3.44 -27.43 34.87
C VAL A 19 2.54 -26.21 34.63
N LEU A 20 2.82 -25.06 35.23
CA LEU A 20 2.07 -23.83 34.95
C LEU A 20 2.33 -23.33 33.52
N LEU A 21 3.56 -23.46 33.00
CA LEU A 21 3.87 -23.14 31.61
C LEU A 21 3.24 -24.14 30.63
N LEU A 22 3.19 -25.43 30.97
CA LEU A 22 2.48 -26.45 30.18
C LEU A 22 0.96 -26.25 30.24
N LEU A 23 0.40 -25.83 31.37
CA LEU A 23 -1.02 -25.48 31.47
C LEU A 23 -1.32 -24.19 30.69
N LEU A 24 -0.46 -23.17 30.73
CA LEU A 24 -0.62 -21.95 29.93
C LEU A 24 -0.44 -22.21 28.43
N VAL A 25 0.56 -23.01 28.03
CA VAL A 25 0.73 -23.44 26.63
C VAL A 25 -0.42 -24.34 26.19
N SER A 26 -0.94 -25.23 27.06
CA SER A 26 -2.11 -26.05 26.77
C SER A 26 -3.39 -25.22 26.68
N LEU A 27 -3.55 -24.17 27.51
CA LEU A 27 -4.71 -23.27 27.48
C LEU A 27 -4.66 -22.30 26.30
N CYS A 28 -3.47 -21.86 25.87
CA CYS A 28 -3.28 -21.10 24.64
C CYS A 28 -3.48 -22.00 23.40
N ALA A 29 -3.02 -23.25 23.43
CA ALA A 29 -3.25 -24.21 22.34
C ALA A 29 -4.73 -24.58 22.22
N SER A 30 -5.39 -24.96 23.32
CA SER A 30 -6.84 -25.22 23.35
C SER A 30 -7.68 -23.97 23.14
N GLY A 31 -7.11 -22.78 23.36
CA GLY A 31 -7.74 -21.48 23.15
C GLY A 31 -7.61 -20.92 21.73
N MET A 32 -6.77 -21.51 20.87
CA MET A 32 -6.54 -21.05 19.49
C MET A 32 -6.91 -22.08 18.41
N TRP A 33 -7.10 -23.36 18.75
CA TRP A 33 -7.46 -24.43 17.81
C TRP A 33 -8.76 -25.15 18.23
N ALA A 34 -9.81 -24.36 18.50
CA ALA A 34 -11.11 -24.86 18.97
C ALA A 34 -12.33 -24.14 18.36
N THR A 35 -12.22 -23.59 17.15
CA THR A 35 -13.40 -23.39 16.30
C THR A 35 -13.83 -24.76 15.78
N SER A 36 -14.80 -25.40 16.46
CA SER A 36 -15.29 -26.73 16.12
C SER A 36 -15.72 -26.85 14.66
N ASP A 37 -15.39 -27.97 14.01
CA ASP A 37 -15.71 -28.31 12.62
C ASP A 37 -17.21 -28.51 12.36
N VAL A 38 -17.97 -27.42 12.44
CA VAL A 38 -19.40 -27.42 12.11
C VAL A 38 -19.54 -27.41 10.59
N PHE A 39 -19.71 -28.59 10.00
CA PHE A 39 -20.17 -28.72 8.62
C PHE A 39 -21.60 -28.16 8.50
N TYR A 40 -21.74 -26.96 7.94
CA TYR A 40 -23.03 -26.31 7.73
C TYR A 40 -23.72 -26.88 6.50
N ARG A 41 -24.72 -27.73 6.70
CA ARG A 41 -25.50 -28.35 5.61
C ARG A 41 -26.28 -27.29 4.82
N THR A 42 -26.03 -27.24 3.52
CA THR A 42 -26.79 -26.50 2.50
C THR A 42 -28.00 -27.32 2.03
N GLU A 43 -28.79 -26.79 1.10
CA GLU A 43 -29.88 -27.56 0.48
C GLU A 43 -29.34 -28.75 -0.33
N LEU A 44 -28.21 -28.55 -1.03
CA LEU A 44 -27.50 -29.61 -1.75
C LEU A 44 -26.95 -30.70 -0.82
N THR A 45 -26.53 -30.34 0.40
CA THR A 45 -25.94 -31.27 1.39
C THR A 45 -26.91 -31.63 2.53
N GLY A 46 -28.20 -31.37 2.34
CA GLY A 46 -29.26 -31.75 3.26
C GLY A 46 -29.39 -33.27 3.37
N GLY A 47 -29.33 -33.81 4.59
CA GLY A 47 -29.33 -35.25 4.81
C GLY A 47 -28.02 -35.95 4.44
N LEU A 48 -26.88 -35.24 4.38
CA LEU A 48 -25.55 -35.83 4.25
C LEU A 48 -24.67 -35.56 5.49
N ARG A 49 -23.87 -36.53 5.91
CA ARG A 49 -22.80 -36.37 6.93
C ARG A 49 -21.42 -36.48 6.32
N THR A 50 -20.43 -35.86 6.97
CA THR A 50 -19.01 -36.02 6.61
C THR A 50 -18.53 -37.43 6.95
N PHE A 51 -18.04 -38.15 5.94
CA PHE A 51 -17.32 -39.41 6.10
C PHE A 51 -15.81 -39.17 6.27
N LEU A 52 -15.25 -38.26 5.47
CA LEU A 52 -13.83 -37.88 5.52
C LEU A 52 -13.65 -36.40 5.18
N ASP A 53 -12.75 -35.74 5.90
CA ASP A 53 -12.28 -34.41 5.56
C ASP A 53 -11.08 -34.47 4.60
N LEU A 54 -11.06 -33.59 3.60
CA LEU A 54 -9.99 -33.51 2.60
C LEU A 54 -9.23 -32.17 2.65
N GLU A 55 -9.51 -31.29 3.61
CA GLU A 55 -8.78 -30.05 3.86
C GLU A 55 -7.34 -30.29 4.41
N GLY A 56 -6.57 -29.23 4.65
CA GLY A 56 -5.16 -29.32 5.06
C GLY A 56 -4.21 -29.55 3.87
N GLU A 57 -3.13 -30.31 4.07
CA GLU A 57 -2.06 -30.44 3.06
C GLU A 57 -2.52 -31.18 1.78
N TRP A 58 -2.22 -30.57 0.64
CA TRP A 58 -2.28 -31.06 -0.74
C TRP A 58 -0.90 -30.84 -1.41
N ARG A 59 -0.70 -31.37 -2.61
CA ARG A 59 0.53 -31.21 -3.40
C ARG A 59 0.27 -30.69 -4.80
N ASP A 60 1.12 -29.80 -5.31
CA ASP A 60 1.06 -29.34 -6.70
C ASP A 60 1.77 -30.32 -7.67
N SER A 61 1.89 -29.94 -8.94
CA SER A 61 2.63 -30.68 -9.97
C SER A 61 4.14 -30.76 -9.76
N GLU A 62 4.72 -29.89 -8.93
CA GLU A 62 6.14 -29.91 -8.54
C GLU A 62 6.36 -30.58 -7.17
N ASN A 63 5.30 -31.17 -6.59
CA ASN A 63 5.26 -31.76 -5.25
C ASN A 63 5.53 -30.77 -4.10
N LYS A 64 5.37 -29.46 -4.34
CA LYS A 64 5.33 -28.43 -3.28
C LYS A 64 4.05 -28.59 -2.47
N ARG A 65 4.08 -28.14 -1.21
CA ARG A 65 2.91 -28.17 -0.31
C ARG A 65 1.97 -27.02 -0.62
N VAL A 66 0.68 -27.33 -0.75
CA VAL A 66 -0.41 -26.35 -0.84
C VAL A 66 -1.43 -26.72 0.23
N ASN A 67 -1.80 -25.80 1.12
CA ASN A 67 -2.78 -26.09 2.17
C ASN A 67 -4.17 -25.65 1.71
N VAL A 68 -5.09 -26.58 1.47
CA VAL A 68 -6.50 -26.26 1.20
C VAL A 68 -7.18 -25.93 2.53
N PRO A 69 -7.91 -24.80 2.65
CA PRO A 69 -8.26 -23.83 1.60
C PRO A 69 -7.13 -22.85 1.21
N PHE A 70 -6.96 -22.60 -0.09
CA PHE A 70 -5.98 -21.64 -0.63
C PHE A 70 -6.51 -20.82 -1.81
N GLN A 71 -5.76 -19.76 -2.16
CA GLN A 71 -5.94 -18.94 -3.35
C GLN A 71 -4.57 -18.53 -3.93
N ASP A 72 -4.48 -18.40 -5.25
CA ASP A 72 -3.29 -18.02 -6.01
C ASP A 72 -3.64 -16.93 -7.03
N LEU A 73 -2.98 -15.77 -6.91
CA LEU A 73 -3.18 -14.58 -7.75
C LEU A 73 -2.13 -14.44 -8.87
N GLU A 74 -1.13 -15.33 -8.95
CA GLU A 74 0.01 -15.25 -9.89
C GLU A 74 -0.05 -16.30 -11.01
N GLN A 75 -0.46 -17.55 -10.71
CA GLN A 75 -0.47 -18.65 -11.69
C GLN A 75 -1.68 -18.61 -12.65
N HIS A 76 -1.45 -18.82 -13.95
CA HIS A 76 -2.51 -18.85 -14.97
C HIS A 76 -3.24 -20.20 -15.07
N ALA A 77 -2.54 -21.29 -14.75
CA ALA A 77 -3.09 -22.63 -14.57
C ALA A 77 -2.33 -23.36 -13.45
N LEU A 78 -3.01 -24.23 -12.71
CA LEU A 78 -2.45 -24.95 -11.55
C LEU A 78 -3.10 -26.34 -11.43
N ARG A 79 -2.30 -27.35 -11.12
CA ARG A 79 -2.73 -28.72 -10.82
C ARG A 79 -2.36 -29.08 -9.40
N VAL A 80 -3.36 -29.37 -8.56
CA VAL A 80 -3.17 -29.85 -7.17
C VAL A 80 -3.80 -31.22 -6.98
N HIS A 81 -3.26 -32.01 -6.06
CA HIS A 81 -3.77 -33.33 -5.72
C HIS A 81 -3.62 -33.64 -4.22
N LYS A 82 -4.51 -34.49 -3.70
CA LYS A 82 -4.41 -35.08 -2.36
C LYS A 82 -4.51 -36.59 -2.48
N ARG A 83 -3.68 -37.30 -1.73
CA ARG A 83 -3.84 -38.75 -1.53
C ARG A 83 -4.54 -39.01 -0.19
N PHE A 84 -5.41 -40.00 -0.16
CA PHE A 84 -6.18 -40.35 1.03
C PHE A 84 -6.55 -41.84 1.09
N ASP A 85 -6.64 -42.34 2.32
CA ASP A 85 -7.02 -43.70 2.67
C ASP A 85 -8.40 -43.69 3.33
N LEU A 86 -9.13 -44.80 3.23
CA LEU A 86 -10.53 -44.92 3.67
C LEU A 86 -10.65 -45.97 4.77
N ALA A 87 -10.34 -45.58 6.01
CA ALA A 87 -10.35 -46.48 7.17
C ALA A 87 -11.70 -47.19 7.38
N GLY A 88 -12.82 -46.56 7.03
CA GLY A 88 -14.18 -47.14 7.07
C GLY A 88 -14.68 -47.73 5.74
N TYR A 89 -13.81 -48.05 4.77
CA TYR A 89 -14.24 -48.47 3.42
C TYR A 89 -15.21 -49.67 3.40
N SER A 90 -15.10 -50.60 4.36
CA SER A 90 -16.06 -51.70 4.51
C SER A 90 -17.49 -51.20 4.75
N GLU A 91 -17.65 -50.26 5.67
CA GLU A 91 -18.92 -49.74 6.19
C GLU A 91 -19.53 -48.61 5.34
N MET A 92 -18.70 -47.98 4.49
CA MET A 92 -19.11 -46.95 3.52
C MET A 92 -20.32 -47.39 2.66
N GLN A 93 -21.24 -46.47 2.39
CA GLN A 93 -22.39 -46.70 1.51
C GLN A 93 -21.99 -46.92 0.05
N ASP A 94 -22.84 -47.60 -0.75
CA ASP A 94 -22.55 -47.89 -2.17
C ASP A 94 -22.41 -46.63 -3.05
N THR A 95 -22.97 -45.51 -2.60
CA THR A 95 -22.74 -44.17 -3.18
C THR A 95 -22.33 -43.22 -2.07
N VAL A 96 -21.25 -42.48 -2.31
CA VAL A 96 -20.79 -41.34 -1.51
C VAL A 96 -20.67 -40.12 -2.42
N TYR A 97 -20.50 -38.94 -1.84
CA TYR A 97 -20.46 -37.69 -2.58
C TYR A 97 -19.17 -36.93 -2.28
N LEU A 98 -18.37 -36.63 -3.30
CA LEU A 98 -17.26 -35.69 -3.18
C LEU A 98 -17.82 -34.27 -3.31
N TYR A 99 -17.72 -33.53 -2.21
CA TYR A 99 -18.20 -32.16 -2.09
C TYR A 99 -17.04 -31.18 -2.15
N PHE A 100 -17.17 -30.17 -3.01
CA PHE A 100 -16.37 -28.95 -2.98
C PHE A 100 -17.33 -27.77 -2.80
N GLU A 101 -17.22 -27.02 -1.71
CA GLU A 101 -18.09 -25.86 -1.48
C GLU A 101 -17.81 -24.72 -2.49
N ALA A 102 -16.57 -24.59 -2.97
CA ALA A 102 -16.19 -23.71 -4.07
C ALA A 102 -14.77 -23.97 -4.62
N ILE A 103 -14.60 -23.77 -5.93
CA ILE A 103 -13.31 -23.76 -6.66
C ILE A 103 -13.29 -22.54 -7.60
N ALA A 104 -12.11 -22.06 -8.00
CA ALA A 104 -11.93 -21.07 -9.07
C ALA A 104 -10.69 -21.35 -9.94
N TRP A 105 -10.67 -20.91 -11.21
CA TRP A 105 -11.79 -20.30 -11.94
C TRP A 105 -12.58 -21.37 -12.69
N GLN A 106 -12.17 -21.73 -13.90
CA GLN A 106 -12.59 -22.98 -14.55
C GLN A 106 -11.78 -24.14 -13.95
N SER A 107 -12.42 -25.26 -13.60
CA SER A 107 -11.74 -26.42 -13.01
C SER A 107 -12.24 -27.78 -13.48
N GLU A 108 -11.30 -28.69 -13.77
CA GLU A 108 -11.52 -30.13 -13.89
C GLU A 108 -11.30 -30.82 -12.54
N ILE A 109 -12.20 -31.73 -12.15
CA ILE A 109 -12.09 -32.54 -10.95
C ILE A 109 -11.92 -34.01 -11.35
N TRP A 110 -10.87 -34.65 -10.85
CA TRP A 110 -10.47 -36.02 -11.15
C TRP A 110 -10.37 -36.86 -9.88
N LEU A 111 -10.74 -38.14 -9.97
CA LEU A 111 -10.59 -39.15 -8.91
C LEU A 111 -10.00 -40.42 -9.49
N ASN A 112 -8.90 -40.92 -8.92
CA ASN A 112 -8.27 -42.18 -9.29
C ASN A 112 -8.02 -42.30 -10.83
N GLY A 113 -7.67 -41.17 -11.47
CA GLY A 113 -7.43 -41.07 -12.91
C GLY A 113 -8.68 -40.89 -13.80
N LYS A 114 -9.90 -40.89 -13.24
CA LYS A 114 -11.15 -40.62 -13.95
C LYS A 114 -11.56 -39.14 -13.79
N LEU A 115 -11.99 -38.49 -14.86
CA LEU A 115 -12.64 -37.18 -14.79
C LEU A 115 -14.05 -37.36 -14.19
N LEU A 116 -14.39 -36.57 -13.17
CA LEU A 116 -15.72 -36.53 -12.55
C LEU A 116 -16.57 -35.38 -13.10
N THR A 117 -15.98 -34.18 -13.25
CA THR A 117 -16.66 -33.01 -13.83
C THR A 117 -15.66 -31.98 -14.37
N LEU A 118 -16.15 -31.11 -15.25
CA LEU A 118 -15.53 -29.85 -15.65
C LEU A 118 -16.55 -28.74 -15.36
N THR A 119 -16.22 -27.80 -14.47
CA THR A 119 -17.02 -26.59 -14.25
C THR A 119 -16.32 -25.36 -14.84
N THR A 120 -17.11 -24.49 -15.48
CA THR A 120 -16.74 -23.12 -15.87
C THR A 120 -17.41 -22.05 -14.99
N ASP A 121 -18.21 -22.48 -14.01
CA ASP A 121 -18.89 -21.63 -13.04
C ASP A 121 -18.12 -21.66 -11.70
N PRO A 122 -17.29 -20.64 -11.41
CA PRO A 122 -16.55 -20.56 -10.16
C PRO A 122 -17.51 -20.24 -8.99
N PHE A 123 -17.06 -20.48 -7.76
CA PHE A 123 -17.85 -20.24 -6.53
C PHE A 123 -19.10 -21.11 -6.33
N ALA A 124 -19.53 -21.89 -7.33
CA ALA A 124 -20.66 -22.80 -7.25
C ALA A 124 -20.32 -24.11 -6.50
N GLU A 125 -21.17 -24.49 -5.55
CA GLU A 125 -21.09 -25.77 -4.81
C GLU A 125 -21.13 -26.96 -5.78
N GLN A 126 -20.13 -27.84 -5.72
CA GLN A 126 -20.07 -29.08 -6.51
C GLN A 126 -20.33 -30.28 -5.60
N LEU A 127 -21.35 -31.08 -5.91
CA LEU A 127 -21.65 -32.33 -5.21
C LEU A 127 -21.63 -33.50 -6.20
N LEU A 128 -20.57 -34.29 -6.17
CA LEU A 128 -20.27 -35.29 -7.19
C LEU A 128 -20.53 -36.71 -6.67
N PRO A 129 -21.57 -37.42 -7.16
CA PRO A 129 -21.81 -38.80 -6.74
C PRO A 129 -20.69 -39.72 -7.24
N ILE A 130 -20.18 -40.55 -6.34
CA ILE A 130 -19.12 -41.52 -6.56
C ILE A 130 -19.63 -42.88 -6.09
N LEU A 131 -19.59 -43.86 -6.98
CA LEU A 131 -19.82 -45.25 -6.61
C LEU A 131 -18.64 -45.77 -5.77
N LYS A 132 -18.94 -46.50 -4.70
CA LYS A 132 -17.94 -47.15 -3.82
C LYS A 132 -16.89 -47.95 -4.61
N SER A 133 -17.30 -48.58 -5.71
CA SER A 133 -16.44 -49.34 -6.64
C SER A 133 -15.42 -48.51 -7.44
N TRP A 134 -15.45 -47.18 -7.36
CA TRP A 134 -14.42 -46.30 -7.94
C TRP A 134 -13.36 -45.88 -6.91
N LEU A 135 -13.58 -46.17 -5.64
CA LEU A 135 -12.67 -45.93 -4.53
C LEU A 135 -11.92 -47.23 -4.17
N HIS A 136 -10.85 -47.07 -3.40
CA HIS A 136 -10.03 -48.15 -2.88
C HIS A 136 -9.84 -47.96 -1.36
N PRO A 137 -9.57 -49.02 -0.58
CA PRO A 137 -9.28 -48.86 0.85
C PRO A 137 -8.08 -47.94 1.14
N PHE A 138 -7.08 -47.93 0.24
CA PHE A 138 -5.86 -47.15 0.35
C PHE A 138 -5.47 -46.53 -0.99
N GLY A 139 -4.70 -45.44 -0.94
CA GLY A 139 -4.02 -44.87 -2.11
C GLY A 139 -4.93 -44.13 -3.10
N ASN A 140 -6.13 -43.71 -2.69
CA ASN A 140 -6.97 -42.86 -3.54
C ASN A 140 -6.26 -41.54 -3.81
N GLN A 141 -6.51 -40.95 -4.98
CA GLN A 141 -6.04 -39.61 -5.32
C GLN A 141 -7.18 -38.78 -5.91
N VAL A 142 -7.52 -37.69 -5.23
CA VAL A 142 -8.30 -36.58 -5.81
C VAL A 142 -7.32 -35.59 -6.43
N GLU A 143 -7.64 -35.10 -7.62
CA GLU A 143 -6.85 -34.12 -8.36
C GLU A 143 -7.78 -33.03 -8.91
N VAL A 144 -7.36 -31.78 -8.81
CA VAL A 144 -8.07 -30.63 -9.36
C VAL A 144 -7.13 -29.84 -10.25
N ARG A 145 -7.55 -29.59 -11.49
CA ARG A 145 -6.82 -28.75 -12.45
C ARG A 145 -7.61 -27.48 -12.65
N MET A 146 -7.00 -26.33 -12.38
CA MET A 146 -7.65 -25.01 -12.45
C MET A 146 -6.97 -24.15 -13.52
N SER A 147 -7.75 -23.30 -14.18
CA SER A 147 -7.26 -22.27 -15.10
C SER A 147 -8.08 -20.99 -14.96
N ARG A 148 -7.52 -19.84 -15.36
CA ARG A 148 -8.23 -18.55 -15.35
C ARG A 148 -9.20 -18.35 -16.53
N SER A 149 -9.43 -19.39 -17.33
CA SER A 149 -10.49 -19.44 -18.36
C SER A 149 -11.89 -19.47 -17.72
N GLY A 150 -12.93 -19.21 -18.51
CA GLY A 150 -14.33 -19.15 -18.04
C GLY A 150 -14.95 -17.75 -18.13
N ALA A 151 -16.16 -17.60 -17.57
CA ALA A 151 -16.93 -16.35 -17.58
C ALA A 151 -16.28 -15.26 -16.72
N GLY A 152 -16.50 -13.99 -17.06
CA GLY A 152 -16.26 -12.87 -16.15
C GLY A 152 -17.58 -12.44 -15.52
N PHE A 153 -17.51 -11.77 -14.36
CA PHE A 153 -18.64 -11.06 -13.77
C PHE A 153 -18.26 -9.59 -13.70
N ASP A 154 -19.13 -8.68 -14.16
CA ASP A 154 -18.84 -7.24 -14.25
C ASP A 154 -18.50 -6.60 -12.90
N HIS A 155 -18.91 -7.26 -11.80
CA HIS A 155 -18.64 -6.87 -10.42
C HIS A 155 -17.99 -8.02 -9.62
N GLY A 156 -17.27 -8.92 -10.29
CA GLY A 156 -16.56 -10.06 -9.68
C GLY A 156 -15.13 -9.75 -9.20
N PRO A 157 -14.49 -10.68 -8.47
CA PRO A 157 -13.07 -10.56 -8.12
C PRO A 157 -12.18 -10.68 -9.36
N ALA A 158 -10.95 -10.16 -9.27
CA ALA A 158 -9.90 -10.46 -10.24
C ALA A 158 -9.71 -11.99 -10.33
N ARG A 159 -9.52 -12.53 -11.54
CA ARG A 159 -9.46 -13.99 -11.73
C ARG A 159 -8.25 -14.57 -11.02
N PHE A 160 -8.51 -15.48 -10.09
CA PHE A 160 -7.52 -16.21 -9.30
C PHE A 160 -7.77 -17.73 -9.44
N LEU A 161 -6.80 -18.54 -9.03
CA LEU A 161 -6.95 -20.00 -8.94
C LEU A 161 -7.07 -20.42 -7.48
N GLY A 162 -7.85 -21.45 -7.18
CA GLY A 162 -7.78 -22.06 -5.86
C GLY A 162 -8.95 -22.94 -5.50
N ILE A 163 -8.70 -23.82 -4.55
CA ILE A 163 -9.73 -24.49 -3.76
C ILE A 163 -9.78 -23.72 -2.44
N PHE A 164 -10.64 -22.70 -2.38
CA PHE A 164 -10.67 -21.71 -1.29
C PHE A 164 -11.82 -21.94 -0.31
N ARG A 165 -12.49 -23.09 -0.39
CA ARG A 165 -13.55 -23.55 0.52
C ARG A 165 -13.45 -25.04 0.81
N GLN A 166 -14.37 -25.54 1.65
CA GLN A 166 -14.34 -26.88 2.20
C GLN A 166 -14.35 -27.97 1.12
N VAL A 167 -13.58 -29.04 1.37
CA VAL A 167 -13.54 -30.24 0.53
C VAL A 167 -13.75 -31.45 1.41
N LYS A 168 -14.83 -32.20 1.19
CA LYS A 168 -15.21 -33.32 2.06
C LYS A 168 -15.77 -34.48 1.24
N LEU A 169 -15.57 -35.70 1.73
CA LEU A 169 -16.32 -36.87 1.27
C LEU A 169 -17.53 -37.03 2.20
N LEU A 170 -18.73 -37.08 1.63
CA LEU A 170 -20.00 -37.13 2.35
C LEU A 170 -20.75 -38.44 2.05
N GLU A 171 -21.60 -38.88 2.97
CA GLU A 171 -22.52 -40.01 2.78
C GLU A 171 -23.91 -39.69 3.36
N VAL A 172 -24.94 -40.48 3.04
CA VAL A 172 -26.32 -40.22 3.46
C VAL A 172 -26.48 -40.39 4.97
N ASP A 173 -27.17 -39.45 5.60
CA ASP A 173 -27.43 -39.38 7.04
C ASP A 173 -28.93 -39.19 7.30
N THR A 174 -29.48 -39.99 8.22
CA THR A 174 -30.93 -40.03 8.50
C THR A 174 -31.42 -38.88 9.39
N LEU A 175 -30.54 -37.99 9.85
CA LEU A 175 -30.86 -36.87 10.72
C LEU A 175 -31.03 -35.54 9.94
N PRO A 176 -32.26 -35.01 9.78
CA PRO A 176 -32.52 -33.77 9.04
C PRO A 176 -32.25 -32.51 9.87
N VAL A 177 -30.98 -32.23 10.18
CA VAL A 177 -30.56 -30.95 10.79
C VAL A 177 -30.25 -29.93 9.69
N PHE A 178 -31.28 -29.22 9.24
CA PHE A 178 -31.14 -28.11 8.30
C PHE A 178 -30.56 -26.87 8.99
N ALA A 179 -29.55 -26.24 8.39
CA ALA A 179 -29.31 -24.82 8.62
C ALA A 179 -30.49 -24.06 8.01
N LYS A 180 -31.29 -23.37 8.84
CA LYS A 180 -32.37 -22.52 8.31
C LYS A 180 -31.73 -21.37 7.50
N MET A 181 -32.21 -21.16 6.27
CA MET A 181 -31.64 -20.17 5.35
C MET A 181 -32.09 -18.72 5.64
N PRO A 182 -31.30 -17.69 5.27
CA PRO A 182 -31.70 -16.30 5.39
C PRO A 182 -33.03 -16.03 4.67
N ARG A 183 -33.77 -15.02 5.13
CA ARG A 183 -35.05 -14.67 4.49
C ARG A 183 -34.78 -14.04 3.12
N GLU A 184 -35.10 -14.76 2.07
CA GLU A 184 -35.00 -14.27 0.69
C GLU A 184 -36.00 -13.14 0.40
N VAL A 185 -35.61 -12.29 -0.54
CA VAL A 185 -36.37 -11.15 -1.05
C VAL A 185 -36.12 -11.09 -2.56
N TYR A 186 -37.19 -11.12 -3.35
CA TYR A 186 -37.15 -11.13 -4.83
C TYR A 186 -37.38 -9.75 -5.48
N GLN A 187 -37.63 -8.70 -4.68
CA GLN A 187 -37.72 -7.30 -5.12
C GLN A 187 -37.35 -6.33 -3.99
N ALA A 188 -36.57 -5.30 -4.27
CA ALA A 188 -36.27 -4.21 -3.32
C ALA A 188 -35.96 -2.88 -4.01
N SER A 189 -36.26 -1.74 -3.38
CA SER A 189 -35.84 -0.43 -3.91
C SER A 189 -34.34 -0.16 -3.75
N ARG A 190 -33.69 -0.90 -2.86
CA ARG A 190 -32.28 -0.79 -2.47
C ARG A 190 -31.76 -2.15 -2.02
N ALA A 191 -30.51 -2.46 -2.30
CA ALA A 191 -29.82 -3.61 -1.68
C ALA A 191 -28.34 -3.33 -1.40
N ALA A 192 -27.78 -3.98 -0.39
CA ALA A 192 -26.38 -3.86 0.03
C ALA A 192 -25.55 -5.07 -0.41
N VAL A 193 -24.88 -4.95 -1.56
CA VAL A 193 -23.92 -5.93 -2.10
C VAL A 193 -22.71 -6.04 -1.17
N VAL A 194 -22.43 -7.24 -0.67
CA VAL A 194 -21.30 -7.56 0.22
C VAL A 194 -20.46 -8.72 -0.30
N ALA A 195 -19.18 -8.73 0.07
CA ALA A 195 -18.23 -9.77 -0.28
C ALA A 195 -17.48 -10.26 0.97
N PRO A 196 -17.81 -11.43 1.52
CA PRO A 196 -17.13 -11.98 2.69
C PRO A 196 -15.76 -12.60 2.33
N TRP A 197 -14.77 -11.74 2.07
CA TRP A 197 -13.38 -12.09 1.72
C TRP A 197 -12.34 -11.27 2.50
N SER A 198 -11.11 -11.79 2.61
CA SER A 198 -9.93 -11.15 3.22
C SER A 198 -8.61 -11.70 2.65
N LEU A 199 -7.55 -10.89 2.64
CA LEU A 199 -6.20 -11.33 2.21
C LEU A 199 -5.62 -12.42 3.13
N GLU A 200 -5.75 -12.24 4.45
CA GLU A 200 -5.07 -13.04 5.47
C GLU A 200 -5.71 -14.42 5.71
N ALA A 201 -7.01 -14.58 5.43
CA ALA A 201 -7.76 -15.80 5.71
C ALA A 201 -8.61 -16.31 4.53
N GLY A 202 -8.49 -15.69 3.35
CA GLY A 202 -9.35 -15.99 2.20
C GLY A 202 -10.81 -15.60 2.47
N PHE A 203 -11.75 -16.47 2.11
CA PHE A 203 -13.18 -16.28 2.40
C PHE A 203 -13.45 -16.35 3.90
N LEU A 204 -14.37 -15.53 4.41
CA LEU A 204 -14.54 -15.35 5.86
C LEU A 204 -15.26 -16.54 6.53
N TYR A 205 -14.48 -17.50 7.02
CA TYR A 205 -14.95 -18.56 7.93
C TYR A 205 -15.28 -18.06 9.33
N ASP A 206 -14.55 -17.06 9.82
CA ASP A 206 -14.69 -16.60 11.20
C ASP A 206 -15.98 -15.80 11.42
N THR A 207 -16.79 -16.29 12.37
CA THR A 207 -17.98 -15.64 12.91
C THR A 207 -17.71 -14.20 13.34
N ILE A 208 -16.57 -13.94 13.98
CA ILE A 208 -16.20 -12.62 14.50
C ILE A 208 -15.83 -11.68 13.35
N ALA A 209 -15.02 -12.13 12.39
CA ALA A 209 -14.68 -11.39 11.19
C ALA A 209 -15.91 -11.08 10.32
N LEU A 210 -16.80 -12.04 10.07
CA LEU A 210 -18.03 -11.78 9.32
C LEU A 210 -18.95 -10.80 10.08
N LYS A 211 -19.15 -11.00 11.39
CA LYS A 211 -19.95 -10.10 12.22
C LYS A 211 -19.37 -8.68 12.23
N ARG A 212 -18.05 -8.54 12.38
CA ARG A 212 -17.32 -7.26 12.28
C ARG A 212 -17.50 -6.61 10.91
N ASN A 213 -17.34 -7.39 9.84
CA ASN A 213 -17.42 -6.90 8.46
C ASN A 213 -18.87 -6.66 7.98
N LEU A 214 -19.90 -7.06 8.74
CA LEU A 214 -21.30 -6.70 8.53
C LEU A 214 -21.85 -5.69 9.55
N GLN A 215 -21.17 -5.48 10.69
CA GLN A 215 -21.61 -4.61 11.78
C GLN A 215 -21.86 -3.16 11.34
N GLY A 216 -21.13 -2.65 10.34
CA GLY A 216 -21.33 -1.30 9.81
C GLY A 216 -22.69 -1.05 9.15
N LEU A 217 -23.33 -2.10 8.62
CA LEU A 217 -24.68 -2.01 8.04
C LEU A 217 -25.75 -1.63 9.08
N PHE A 218 -25.54 -2.02 10.34
CA PHE A 218 -26.49 -1.79 11.43
C PHE A 218 -26.40 -0.38 12.03
N SER A 219 -25.35 0.37 11.74
CA SER A 219 -25.08 1.69 12.36
C SER A 219 -25.78 2.87 11.68
N TYR A 220 -26.15 2.77 10.40
CA TYR A 220 -26.66 3.88 9.57
C TYR A 220 -27.89 3.40 8.74
N PRO A 221 -28.57 4.22 7.89
CA PRO A 221 -29.98 4.02 7.53
C PRO A 221 -30.30 2.86 6.57
N TYR A 222 -29.38 1.92 6.37
CA TYR A 222 -29.52 0.75 5.49
C TYR A 222 -29.71 -0.56 6.28
N LYS A 223 -29.95 -0.47 7.59
CA LYS A 223 -30.19 -1.60 8.50
C LYS A 223 -31.31 -2.55 8.05
N ASP A 224 -32.31 -2.02 7.32
CA ASP A 224 -33.47 -2.77 6.85
C ASP A 224 -33.41 -3.12 5.34
N ASP A 225 -32.41 -2.62 4.60
CA ASP A 225 -32.13 -2.98 3.21
C ASP A 225 -31.69 -4.47 3.17
N PRO A 226 -32.15 -5.29 2.21
CA PRO A 226 -31.61 -6.64 2.03
C PRO A 226 -30.14 -6.59 1.59
N ILE A 227 -29.34 -7.53 2.07
CA ILE A 227 -27.98 -7.70 1.54
C ILE A 227 -28.01 -8.55 0.27
N ARG A 228 -27.21 -8.19 -0.73
CA ARG A 228 -26.89 -9.05 -1.87
C ARG A 228 -25.48 -9.57 -1.61
N PHE A 229 -25.14 -10.77 -2.05
CA PHE A 229 -23.74 -11.22 -2.04
C PHE A 229 -23.16 -11.13 -3.45
N ALA A 230 -21.97 -10.55 -3.61
CA ALA A 230 -21.30 -10.41 -4.92
C ALA A 230 -20.94 -11.77 -5.56
N PHE A 231 -20.86 -12.81 -4.74
CA PHE A 231 -20.61 -14.21 -5.10
C PHE A 231 -21.33 -15.11 -4.08
N PRO A 232 -21.71 -16.35 -4.42
CA PRO A 232 -22.35 -17.27 -3.47
C PRO A 232 -21.54 -17.39 -2.16
N PRO A 233 -22.07 -16.98 -1.00
CA PRO A 233 -21.35 -17.04 0.27
C PRO A 233 -21.25 -18.48 0.80
N SER A 234 -20.34 -18.73 1.75
CA SER A 234 -20.26 -20.04 2.41
C SER A 234 -21.56 -20.38 3.15
N ALA A 235 -21.83 -21.67 3.33
CA ALA A 235 -23.00 -22.17 4.05
C ALA A 235 -23.07 -21.59 5.48
N GLN A 236 -21.91 -21.53 6.12
CA GLN A 236 -21.67 -20.89 7.41
C GLN A 236 -22.09 -19.41 7.42
N ALA A 237 -21.68 -18.64 6.41
CA ALA A 237 -22.02 -17.22 6.29
C ALA A 237 -23.53 -16.99 6.04
N ARG A 238 -24.21 -17.85 5.25
CA ARG A 238 -25.68 -17.80 5.07
C ARG A 238 -26.40 -17.98 6.41
N ALA A 239 -26.01 -19.00 7.17
CA ALA A 239 -26.58 -19.30 8.48
C ALA A 239 -26.32 -18.18 9.51
N MET A 240 -25.18 -17.48 9.43
CA MET A 240 -24.88 -16.32 10.28
C MET A 240 -25.72 -15.09 9.92
N VAL A 241 -25.87 -14.79 8.63
CA VAL A 241 -26.71 -13.70 8.14
C VAL A 241 -28.17 -13.89 8.56
N GLN A 242 -28.69 -15.12 8.51
CA GLN A 242 -30.00 -15.42 9.09
C GLN A 242 -30.03 -15.15 10.61
N LYS A 243 -29.05 -15.64 11.38
CA LYS A 243 -28.98 -15.41 12.84
C LYS A 243 -28.87 -13.92 13.21
N MET A 244 -28.41 -13.09 12.29
CA MET A 244 -28.34 -11.62 12.43
C MET A 244 -29.64 -10.91 12.01
N GLY A 245 -30.67 -11.65 11.57
CA GLY A 245 -31.97 -11.12 11.14
C GLY A 245 -31.97 -10.45 9.76
N LEU A 246 -30.87 -10.57 9.01
CA LEU A 246 -30.71 -9.94 7.71
C LEU A 246 -31.49 -10.69 6.62
N LYS A 247 -32.06 -9.91 5.69
CA LYS A 247 -32.70 -10.41 4.47
C LYS A 247 -31.64 -10.54 3.37
N VAL A 248 -31.82 -11.47 2.43
CA VAL A 248 -30.94 -11.63 1.27
C VAL A 248 -31.71 -11.38 -0.03
N LEU A 249 -31.16 -10.54 -0.91
CA LEU A 249 -31.65 -10.34 -2.27
C LEU A 249 -31.10 -11.45 -3.18
N VAL A 250 -31.95 -12.08 -3.99
CA VAL A 250 -31.58 -13.28 -4.74
C VAL A 250 -30.77 -12.93 -5.99
N ALA A 251 -31.29 -12.06 -6.87
CA ALA A 251 -30.62 -11.62 -8.10
C ALA A 251 -30.36 -10.10 -8.14
N GLU A 252 -29.45 -9.65 -9.00
CA GLU A 252 -29.02 -8.23 -9.02
C GLU A 252 -30.01 -7.32 -9.75
N GLY A 253 -30.75 -7.84 -10.74
CA GLY A 253 -31.84 -7.14 -11.41
C GLY A 253 -33.13 -7.03 -10.60
N GLU A 254 -33.14 -7.53 -9.36
CA GLU A 254 -34.28 -7.45 -8.43
C GLU A 254 -34.22 -6.21 -7.52
N ALA A 255 -33.18 -5.37 -7.66
CA ALA A 255 -33.07 -4.12 -6.90
C ALA A 255 -32.98 -2.88 -7.80
N ASP A 256 -33.82 -1.87 -7.53
CA ASP A 256 -33.80 -0.58 -8.26
C ASP A 256 -32.48 0.18 -8.06
N SER A 257 -31.73 -0.12 -6.98
CA SER A 257 -30.42 0.45 -6.71
C SER A 257 -29.52 -0.46 -5.86
N LEU A 258 -28.21 -0.48 -6.19
CA LEU A 258 -27.20 -1.30 -5.52
C LEU A 258 -26.17 -0.44 -4.77
N CYS A 259 -26.10 -0.62 -3.45
CA CYS A 259 -25.03 -0.16 -2.58
C CYS A 259 -23.98 -1.29 -2.48
N PHE A 260 -22.68 -1.00 -2.52
CA PHE A 260 -21.64 -2.02 -2.35
C PHE A 260 -20.78 -1.70 -1.12
N TYR A 261 -20.49 -2.73 -0.31
CA TYR A 261 -19.85 -2.61 1.00
C TYR A 261 -18.84 -3.76 1.19
N ASN A 262 -17.59 -3.43 1.50
CA ASN A 262 -16.46 -4.38 1.59
C ASN A 262 -16.24 -5.25 0.33
N ALA A 263 -16.50 -4.70 -0.87
CA ALA A 263 -16.64 -5.48 -2.11
C ALA A 263 -15.39 -6.28 -2.54
N TYR A 264 -14.18 -5.69 -2.59
CA TYR A 264 -12.97 -6.42 -2.98
C TYR A 264 -11.71 -5.91 -2.26
N PRO A 265 -11.09 -6.75 -1.42
CA PRO A 265 -9.73 -6.55 -0.89
C PRO A 265 -8.63 -7.28 -1.69
N THR A 266 -8.93 -7.77 -2.91
CA THR A 266 -8.13 -8.78 -3.67
C THR A 266 -6.90 -8.26 -4.44
N ASP A 267 -6.52 -6.99 -4.30
CA ASP A 267 -5.48 -6.37 -5.14
C ASP A 267 -4.27 -5.92 -4.32
N LEU A 268 -3.09 -6.43 -4.69
CA LEU A 268 -1.79 -6.10 -4.09
C LEU A 268 -1.34 -4.65 -4.34
N GLN A 269 -1.93 -3.96 -5.32
CA GLN A 269 -1.73 -2.53 -5.56
C GLN A 269 -2.86 -1.64 -5.01
N ALA A 270 -3.94 -2.22 -4.45
CA ALA A 270 -4.98 -1.46 -3.74
C ALA A 270 -4.57 -1.02 -2.32
N GLY A 271 -3.28 -0.72 -2.14
CA GLY A 271 -2.71 -0.10 -0.94
C GLY A 271 -3.09 1.38 -0.78
N ASP A 272 -3.78 1.97 -1.76
CA ASP A 272 -4.30 3.34 -1.68
C ASP A 272 -5.84 3.39 -1.64
N PHE A 273 -6.36 4.21 -0.73
CA PHE A 273 -7.79 4.34 -0.43
C PHE A 273 -8.45 5.39 -1.33
N SER A 274 -8.32 5.23 -2.64
CA SER A 274 -9.31 5.85 -3.52
C SER A 274 -10.69 5.29 -3.14
N ALA A 275 -11.63 6.19 -2.88
CA ALA A 275 -13.06 5.95 -2.95
C ALA A 275 -13.67 4.86 -2.03
N ARG A 276 -14.49 5.19 -0.98
CA ARG A 276 -15.53 4.25 -0.41
C ARG A 276 -17.05 4.74 -0.18
N PHE A 277 -18.02 4.59 -1.14
CA PHE A 277 -19.54 4.48 -1.21
C PHE A 277 -20.20 4.79 -2.64
N TRP A 278 -20.59 3.81 -3.51
CA TRP A 278 -20.53 3.98 -5.01
C TRP A 278 -21.60 4.68 -5.89
N ARG A 279 -22.17 3.96 -6.88
CA ARG A 279 -22.14 4.39 -8.31
C ARG A 279 -22.80 5.74 -8.63
N SER A 280 -22.26 6.42 -9.64
CA SER A 280 -22.89 7.60 -10.24
C SER A 280 -24.21 7.21 -10.94
N PRO A 281 -25.13 8.17 -11.18
CA PRO A 281 -26.42 7.88 -11.81
C PRO A 281 -26.34 7.28 -13.22
N ASP A 282 -25.19 7.41 -13.90
CA ASP A 282 -24.87 6.82 -15.20
C ASP A 282 -23.99 5.55 -15.10
N GLY A 283 -23.91 4.94 -13.91
CA GLY A 283 -23.27 3.65 -13.65
C GLY A 283 -21.75 3.69 -13.39
N LYS A 284 -21.11 4.86 -13.48
CA LYS A 284 -19.65 5.01 -13.36
C LYS A 284 -19.17 5.16 -11.90
N PRO A 285 -17.91 4.82 -11.61
CA PRO A 285 -17.27 5.13 -10.35
C PRO A 285 -17.30 6.61 -9.94
N THR A 286 -17.84 6.91 -8.75
CA THR A 286 -17.59 8.16 -8.01
C THR A 286 -16.34 8.04 -7.13
N GLU A 287 -15.91 9.11 -6.45
CA GLU A 287 -14.84 9.10 -5.43
C GLU A 287 -15.23 8.34 -4.14
N ALA A 288 -15.92 7.20 -4.32
CA ALA A 288 -16.49 6.40 -3.27
C ALA A 288 -16.85 4.92 -3.67
N TYR A 289 -16.21 3.79 -3.26
CA TYR A 289 -16.71 2.36 -3.20
C TYR A 289 -16.79 1.61 -1.79
N GLY A 290 -17.81 1.86 -0.92
CA GLY A 290 -18.17 1.18 0.38
C GLY A 290 -17.75 1.67 1.82
N HIS A 291 -17.98 2.92 2.31
CA HIS A 291 -17.69 3.32 3.73
C HIS A 291 -18.88 3.25 4.70
N PHE A 292 -18.64 2.72 5.91
CA PHE A 292 -19.00 3.43 7.15
C PHE A 292 -17.87 3.27 8.17
N ILE A 293 -17.60 4.31 8.98
CA ILE A 293 -16.41 4.40 9.84
C ILE A 293 -16.71 3.92 11.27
N SER A 294 -15.90 2.97 11.77
CA SER A 294 -15.93 2.53 13.17
C SER A 294 -15.23 3.53 14.08
N LYS A 295 -15.83 3.83 15.24
CA LYS A 295 -15.80 5.18 15.84
C LYS A 295 -14.54 5.56 16.64
N GLN A 296 -13.47 4.76 16.63
CA GLN A 296 -12.33 5.01 17.54
C GLN A 296 -10.96 4.43 17.15
N ALA A 297 -10.87 3.42 16.28
CA ALA A 297 -9.60 2.73 16.04
C ALA A 297 -9.45 2.18 14.61
N LEU A 298 -8.50 2.76 13.86
CA LEU A 298 -7.70 2.07 12.83
C LEU A 298 -6.44 2.87 12.40
N GLY A 299 -5.80 3.55 13.36
CA GLY A 299 -4.48 4.21 13.18
C GLY A 299 -4.48 5.49 12.34
N GLU A 300 -4.02 6.62 12.91
CA GLU A 300 -4.00 7.92 12.22
C GLU A 300 -2.98 7.98 11.06
N LYS A 301 -3.40 7.56 9.86
CA LYS A 301 -3.05 8.24 8.60
C LYS A 301 -4.24 9.05 8.08
N THR A 302 -4.82 9.87 8.96
CA THR A 302 -5.40 11.13 8.49
C THR A 302 -4.30 11.88 7.75
N LEU A 303 -4.55 12.35 6.52
CA LEU A 303 -3.67 13.30 5.84
C LEU A 303 -3.44 14.46 6.81
N ARG A 304 -2.23 14.55 7.38
CA ARG A 304 -1.98 15.43 8.53
C ARG A 304 -2.27 16.85 8.10
N LYS A 305 -3.28 17.48 8.72
CA LYS A 305 -3.66 18.86 8.37
C LYS A 305 -2.39 19.71 8.39
N PRO A 306 -2.03 20.35 7.25
CA PRO A 306 -0.72 20.96 7.09
C PRO A 306 -0.47 21.93 8.25
N ASP A 307 0.70 21.79 8.89
CA ASP A 307 1.05 22.59 10.06
C ASP A 307 1.21 24.05 9.64
N LYS A 308 0.11 24.81 9.74
CA LYS A 308 0.03 26.18 9.24
C LYS A 308 1.02 27.12 9.94
N ALA A 309 1.39 26.82 11.19
CA ALA A 309 2.41 27.57 11.91
C ALA A 309 3.81 27.25 11.37
N ALA A 310 4.13 25.97 11.18
CA ALA A 310 5.41 25.56 10.58
C ALA A 310 5.55 26.06 9.14
N LEU A 311 4.53 25.90 8.29
CA LEU A 311 4.50 26.42 6.93
C LEU A 311 4.71 27.94 6.90
N PHE A 312 3.98 28.69 7.74
CA PHE A 312 4.15 30.14 7.82
C PHE A 312 5.57 30.53 8.25
N LEU A 313 6.13 29.89 9.28
CA LEU A 313 7.49 30.17 9.76
C LEU A 313 8.56 29.84 8.70
N LEU A 314 8.46 28.70 8.01
CA LEU A 314 9.40 28.33 6.95
C LEU A 314 9.28 29.25 5.72
N LEU A 315 8.06 29.64 5.32
CA LEU A 315 7.84 30.58 4.22
C LEU A 315 8.27 32.01 4.57
N LEU A 316 8.28 32.37 5.85
CA LEU A 316 8.78 33.66 6.34
C LEU A 316 10.31 33.73 6.33
N LEU A 317 11.04 32.61 6.48
CA LEU A 317 12.51 32.61 6.49
C LEU A 317 13.14 33.21 5.21
N PRO A 318 12.72 32.86 3.98
CA PRO A 318 13.19 33.53 2.76
C PRO A 318 12.90 35.04 2.73
N VAL A 319 11.73 35.46 3.23
CA VAL A 319 11.32 36.88 3.24
C VAL A 319 12.17 37.68 4.23
N LEU A 320 12.41 37.15 5.43
CA LEU A 320 13.29 37.75 6.44
C LEU A 320 14.74 37.84 5.92
N ALA A 321 15.23 36.80 5.26
CA ALA A 321 16.55 36.81 4.66
C ALA A 321 16.66 37.85 3.52
N PHE A 322 15.63 38.03 2.68
CA PHE A 322 15.60 39.11 1.70
C PHE A 322 15.57 40.50 2.33
N LEU A 323 14.83 40.67 3.44
CA LEU A 323 14.84 41.92 4.21
C LEU A 323 16.24 42.20 4.78
N MET A 324 16.91 41.20 5.34
CA MET A 324 18.29 41.29 5.81
C MET A 324 19.26 41.65 4.69
N LEU A 325 19.12 41.08 3.49
CA LEU A 325 19.95 41.45 2.33
C LEU A 325 19.67 42.88 1.85
N LYS A 326 18.40 43.31 1.86
CA LYS A 326 18.01 44.70 1.52
C LYS A 326 18.60 45.72 2.50
N LEU A 327 18.70 45.37 3.78
CA LEU A 327 19.26 46.22 4.84
C LEU A 327 20.81 46.24 4.83
N THR A 328 21.45 45.06 4.73
CA THR A 328 22.92 44.91 4.81
C THR A 328 23.64 45.16 3.49
N ALA A 329 23.00 44.87 2.35
CA ALA A 329 23.60 44.98 1.02
C ALA A 329 22.61 45.49 -0.04
N PRO A 330 22.00 46.69 0.14
CA PRO A 330 20.94 47.22 -0.73
C PRO A 330 21.32 47.26 -2.23
N ARG A 331 22.60 47.50 -2.55
CA ARG A 331 23.10 47.44 -3.94
C ARG A 331 23.02 46.03 -4.53
N GLN A 332 23.33 44.99 -3.77
CA GLN A 332 23.24 43.61 -4.27
C GLN A 332 21.79 43.14 -4.34
N TYR A 333 20.93 43.58 -3.41
CA TYR A 333 19.47 43.39 -3.52
C TYR A 333 18.92 44.00 -4.83
N ALA A 334 19.30 45.24 -5.16
CA ALA A 334 18.89 45.91 -6.40
C ALA A 334 19.40 45.21 -7.68
N ASN A 335 20.52 44.47 -7.60
CA ASN A 335 21.10 43.77 -8.75
C ASN A 335 20.44 42.41 -9.07
N ILE A 336 19.58 41.86 -8.19
CA ILE A 336 18.98 40.51 -8.40
C ILE A 336 18.22 40.40 -9.73
N PRO A 337 17.39 41.37 -10.16
CA PRO A 337 16.74 41.33 -11.48
C PRO A 337 17.74 41.45 -12.64
N GLU A 338 18.90 42.07 -12.42
CA GLU A 338 19.96 42.11 -13.42
C GLU A 338 20.67 40.76 -13.58
N TYR A 339 20.75 39.94 -12.53
CA TYR A 339 21.30 38.58 -12.64
C TYR A 339 20.44 37.70 -13.57
N LEU A 340 19.13 37.99 -13.68
CA LEU A 340 18.25 37.30 -14.62
C LEU A 340 18.55 37.65 -16.08
N THR A 341 18.98 38.88 -16.36
CA THR A 341 19.00 39.50 -17.70
C THR A 341 20.41 39.79 -18.25
N LYS A 342 21.32 40.38 -17.45
CA LYS A 342 22.68 40.78 -17.86
C LYS A 342 23.72 39.66 -17.71
N THR A 343 23.31 38.41 -17.94
CA THR A 343 24.08 37.18 -17.69
C THR A 343 25.54 37.25 -18.12
N ARG A 344 25.82 37.76 -19.33
CA ARG A 344 27.19 37.84 -19.88
C ARG A 344 28.14 38.66 -19.00
N VAL A 345 27.66 39.81 -18.51
CA VAL A 345 28.43 40.79 -17.72
C VAL A 345 28.77 40.19 -16.36
N TYR A 346 27.80 39.57 -15.68
CA TYR A 346 28.03 38.97 -14.37
C TYR A 346 28.99 37.77 -14.45
N LEU A 347 28.95 36.95 -15.51
CA LEU A 347 29.98 35.91 -15.73
C LEU A 347 31.40 36.49 -15.94
N GLU A 348 31.53 37.67 -16.55
CA GLU A 348 32.82 38.38 -16.72
C GLU A 348 33.31 39.02 -15.40
N LEU A 349 32.40 39.50 -14.55
CA LEU A 349 32.71 39.93 -13.18
C LEU A 349 33.12 38.77 -12.26
N ILE A 350 32.55 37.57 -12.46
CA ILE A 350 32.94 36.36 -11.72
C ILE A 350 34.33 35.89 -12.15
N ALA A 351 34.61 35.84 -13.46
CA ALA A 351 35.92 35.44 -13.99
C ALA A 351 37.05 36.40 -13.59
N SER A 352 36.76 37.70 -13.51
CA SER A 352 37.71 38.70 -12.99
C SER A 352 37.77 38.78 -11.45
N SER A 353 37.08 37.89 -10.72
CA SER A 353 36.98 37.86 -9.25
C SER A 353 36.42 39.16 -8.61
N LYS A 354 35.69 39.97 -9.38
CA LYS A 354 35.14 41.28 -8.96
C LYS A 354 33.66 41.24 -8.54
N PHE A 355 33.00 40.09 -8.59
CA PHE A 355 31.56 39.95 -8.35
C PHE A 355 31.12 40.20 -6.89
N LEU A 356 31.64 39.41 -5.93
CA LEU A 356 31.33 39.54 -4.50
C LEU A 356 32.59 39.37 -3.64
N LYS A 357 32.72 40.23 -2.61
CA LYS A 357 33.69 40.07 -1.51
C LYS A 357 33.37 38.84 -0.66
N ASP A 358 34.36 38.28 0.04
CA ASP A 358 34.23 37.01 0.76
C ASP A 358 33.08 36.97 1.79
N GLU A 359 32.90 38.03 2.58
CA GLU A 359 31.80 38.15 3.57
C GLU A 359 30.43 38.09 2.91
N LEU A 360 30.22 38.90 1.86
CA LEU A 360 28.98 38.94 1.08
C LEU A 360 28.75 37.63 0.32
N ARG A 361 29.81 37.00 -0.19
CA ARG A 361 29.75 35.69 -0.85
C ARG A 361 29.30 34.63 0.15
N LEU A 362 29.83 34.61 1.36
CA LEU A 362 29.42 33.67 2.41
C LEU A 362 27.95 33.89 2.80
N GLY A 363 27.54 35.13 3.10
CA GLY A 363 26.18 35.47 3.48
C GLY A 363 25.13 35.11 2.41
N ILE A 364 25.38 35.49 1.15
CA ILE A 364 24.46 35.18 0.05
C ILE A 364 24.46 33.67 -0.27
N ASN A 365 25.56 32.94 -0.06
CA ASN A 365 25.57 31.48 -0.20
C ASN A 365 24.78 30.78 0.93
N LEU A 366 24.87 31.27 2.17
CA LEU A 366 24.03 30.79 3.28
C LEU A 366 22.54 31.02 2.98
N MET A 367 22.17 32.20 2.46
CA MET A 367 20.80 32.47 1.99
C MET A 367 20.37 31.53 0.86
N ARG A 368 21.24 31.28 -0.14
CA ARG A 368 20.97 30.33 -1.24
C ARG A 368 20.64 28.94 -0.70
N MET A 369 21.46 28.44 0.23
CA MET A 369 21.27 27.13 0.86
C MET A 369 20.00 27.09 1.71
N LEU A 370 19.69 28.15 2.46
CA LEU A 370 18.44 28.31 3.20
C LEU A 370 17.21 28.24 2.28
N PHE A 371 17.22 28.92 1.12
CA PHE A 371 16.11 28.90 0.18
C PHE A 371 15.90 27.52 -0.44
N THR A 372 16.99 26.85 -0.84
CA THR A 372 16.92 25.46 -1.33
C THR A 372 16.41 24.54 -0.23
N ALA A 373 16.82 24.72 1.02
CA ALA A 373 16.34 23.91 2.14
C ALA A 373 14.84 24.11 2.38
N VAL A 374 14.34 25.35 2.44
CA VAL A 374 12.91 25.63 2.58
C VAL A 374 12.13 25.02 1.41
N PHE A 375 12.54 25.26 0.16
CA PHE A 375 11.89 24.70 -1.03
C PHE A 375 11.84 23.16 -1.01
N VAL A 376 12.97 22.49 -0.82
CA VAL A 376 13.03 21.01 -0.81
C VAL A 376 12.24 20.43 0.37
N SER A 377 12.24 21.09 1.52
CA SER A 377 11.46 20.63 2.69
C SER A 377 9.96 20.78 2.48
N LEU A 378 9.52 21.88 1.85
CA LEU A 378 8.11 22.05 1.45
C LEU A 378 7.71 21.02 0.39
N TYR A 379 8.60 20.66 -0.53
CA TYR A 379 8.35 19.62 -1.52
C TYR A 379 8.21 18.24 -0.87
N ILE A 380 9.20 17.80 -0.07
CA ILE A 380 9.15 16.53 0.68
C ILE A 380 7.94 16.47 1.61
N TYR A 381 7.62 17.57 2.31
CA TYR A 381 6.43 17.63 3.17
C TYR A 381 5.12 17.61 2.38
N TYR A 382 5.07 18.18 1.18
CA TYR A 382 3.90 18.02 0.30
C TYR A 382 3.69 16.56 -0.10
N ILE A 383 4.77 15.83 -0.41
CA ILE A 383 4.75 14.40 -0.76
C ILE A 383 4.31 13.53 0.43
N ASP A 384 4.89 13.76 1.61
CA ASP A 384 4.50 13.09 2.86
C ASP A 384 3.01 13.32 3.18
N LEU A 385 2.55 14.57 3.02
CA LEU A 385 1.14 14.94 3.21
C LEU A 385 0.19 14.46 2.11
N SER A 386 0.66 14.11 0.91
CA SER A 386 -0.16 13.56 -0.16
C SER A 386 -0.14 12.02 -0.21
N GLY A 387 0.82 11.37 0.46
CA GLY A 387 1.03 9.91 0.42
C GLY A 387 1.64 9.41 -0.90
N ASP A 388 1.88 10.31 -1.85
CA ASP A 388 1.99 10.06 -3.29
C ASP A 388 3.45 9.73 -3.70
N TRP A 389 4.16 8.97 -2.86
CA TRP A 389 5.59 8.65 -3.00
C TRP A 389 5.92 7.95 -4.33
N SER A 390 4.97 7.19 -4.88
CA SER A 390 5.07 6.49 -6.17
C SER A 390 5.24 7.42 -7.38
N GLN A 391 4.78 8.68 -7.31
CA GLN A 391 5.00 9.65 -8.39
C GLN A 391 6.47 10.10 -8.50
N LEU A 392 7.28 9.86 -7.46
CA LEU A 392 8.70 10.14 -7.45
C LEU A 392 9.46 8.91 -7.93
N ASN A 393 9.41 8.66 -9.23
CA ASN A 393 10.14 7.59 -9.95
C ASN A 393 11.68 7.64 -9.81
N ILE A 394 12.20 8.53 -8.95
CA ILE A 394 13.59 8.69 -8.55
C ILE A 394 13.81 8.19 -7.10
N ILE A 395 12.85 8.43 -6.19
CA ILE A 395 12.82 7.91 -4.81
C ILE A 395 12.26 6.48 -4.86
N SER A 396 13.07 5.54 -5.36
CA SER A 396 12.69 4.13 -5.42
C SER A 396 12.66 3.48 -4.02
N PRO A 397 12.05 2.30 -3.85
CA PRO A 397 12.16 1.50 -2.61
C PRO A 397 13.59 1.04 -2.25
N ALA A 398 14.62 1.37 -3.04
CA ALA A 398 16.02 1.15 -2.71
C ALA A 398 16.75 2.43 -2.23
N SER A 399 16.04 3.56 -2.12
CA SER A 399 16.62 4.85 -1.74
C SER A 399 16.72 5.05 -0.23
N PHE A 400 17.75 5.80 0.21
CA PHE A 400 17.93 6.11 1.63
C PHE A 400 16.80 6.98 2.18
N LEU A 401 16.34 7.99 1.42
CA LEU A 401 15.23 8.84 1.85
C LEU A 401 13.90 8.09 1.92
N PHE A 402 13.64 7.10 1.05
CA PHE A 402 12.45 6.25 1.17
C PHE A 402 12.47 5.49 2.49
N HIS A 403 13.46 4.63 2.74
CA HIS A 403 13.52 3.84 3.98
C HIS A 403 13.65 4.68 5.27
N TYR A 404 14.12 5.93 5.20
CA TYR A 404 14.21 6.82 6.35
C TYR A 404 12.87 7.50 6.70
N PHE A 405 12.02 7.78 5.71
CA PHE A 405 10.67 8.32 5.90
C PHE A 405 9.57 7.24 5.91
N GLU A 406 9.86 6.05 5.40
CA GLU A 406 8.98 4.88 5.47
C GLU A 406 8.65 4.54 6.92
N GLY A 407 7.36 4.59 7.27
CA GLY A 407 6.87 4.34 8.63
C GLY A 407 7.09 5.46 9.65
N SER A 408 7.79 6.56 9.31
CA SER A 408 7.92 7.74 10.20
C SER A 408 7.18 8.96 9.63
N SER A 409 6.51 9.73 10.48
CA SER A 409 5.72 10.91 10.10
C SER A 409 6.33 12.20 10.69
N PRO A 410 7.53 12.61 10.25
CA PRO A 410 8.29 13.69 10.86
C PRO A 410 7.58 15.05 10.84
N SER A 411 8.01 15.97 11.70
CA SER A 411 7.59 17.36 11.60
C SER A 411 8.30 18.07 10.44
N LEU A 412 7.64 19.07 9.84
CA LEU A 412 8.27 19.93 8.82
C LEU A 412 9.58 20.57 9.33
N TYR A 413 9.68 20.88 10.62
CA TYR A 413 10.91 21.35 11.25
C TYR A 413 12.04 20.30 11.21
N TRP A 414 11.73 19.01 11.37
CA TRP A 414 12.71 17.92 11.31
C TRP A 414 13.16 17.66 9.86
N ILE A 415 12.22 17.60 8.92
CA ILE A 415 12.52 17.53 7.47
C ILE A 415 13.46 18.69 7.10
N PHE A 416 13.14 19.91 7.54
CA PHE A 416 13.95 21.11 7.28
C PHE A 416 15.32 21.09 7.94
N ALA A 417 15.44 20.64 9.20
CA ALA A 417 16.73 20.51 9.85
C ALA A 417 17.63 19.51 9.12
N LEU A 418 17.10 18.34 8.75
CA LEU A 418 17.82 17.31 8.00
C LEU A 418 18.25 17.81 6.61
N VAL A 419 17.33 18.42 5.86
CA VAL A 419 17.60 18.95 4.51
C VAL A 419 18.60 20.11 4.57
N LEU A 420 18.50 21.02 5.53
CA LEU A 420 19.43 22.13 5.71
C LEU A 420 20.85 21.64 6.06
N VAL A 421 20.97 20.73 7.04
CA VAL A 421 22.26 20.13 7.41
C VAL A 421 22.88 19.41 6.21
N THR A 422 22.10 18.60 5.50
CA THR A 422 22.54 17.90 4.28
C THR A 422 23.06 18.89 3.23
N ILE A 423 22.30 19.93 2.89
CA ILE A 423 22.70 20.93 1.89
C ILE A 423 23.98 21.64 2.33
N VAL A 424 24.11 22.00 3.60
CA VAL A 424 25.32 22.66 4.14
C VAL A 424 26.53 21.71 4.07
N VAL A 425 26.40 20.46 4.52
CA VAL A 425 27.49 19.46 4.48
C VAL A 425 27.94 19.17 3.05
N LEU A 426 27.01 18.95 2.12
CA LEU A 426 27.34 18.69 0.70
C LEU A 426 28.02 19.90 0.04
N ASN A 427 27.59 21.13 0.33
CA ASN A 427 28.26 22.33 -0.18
C ASN A 427 29.65 22.54 0.47
N LEU A 428 29.81 22.31 1.77
CA LEU A 428 31.11 22.35 2.44
C LEU A 428 32.07 21.32 1.84
N LEU A 429 31.62 20.09 1.59
CA LEU A 429 32.42 19.05 0.94
C LEU A 429 32.80 19.44 -0.49
N LYS A 430 31.85 19.93 -1.30
CA LYS A 430 32.10 20.47 -2.64
C LYS A 430 33.19 21.55 -2.63
N TYR A 431 33.11 22.52 -1.72
CA TYR A 431 34.08 23.61 -1.62
C TYR A 431 35.43 23.17 -1.03
N LEU A 432 35.45 22.16 -0.15
CA LEU A 432 36.68 21.54 0.33
C LEU A 432 37.42 20.82 -0.82
N VAL A 433 36.71 19.99 -1.60
CA VAL A 433 37.26 19.30 -2.79
C VAL A 433 37.78 20.30 -3.83
N LEU A 434 37.07 21.41 -4.05
CA LEU A 434 37.50 22.49 -4.95
C LEU A 434 38.70 23.29 -4.41
N ASN A 435 38.83 23.44 -3.09
CA ASN A 435 40.01 24.08 -2.48
C ASN A 435 41.25 23.16 -2.56
N ILE A 436 41.08 21.86 -2.31
CA ILE A 436 42.14 20.85 -2.46
C ILE A 436 42.59 20.77 -3.93
N SER A 437 41.66 20.60 -4.87
CA SER A 437 41.94 20.59 -6.31
C SER A 437 42.59 21.90 -6.77
N GLY A 438 42.10 23.05 -6.29
CA GLY A 438 42.68 24.37 -6.60
C GLY A 438 44.14 24.51 -6.16
N ARG A 439 44.50 23.95 -4.99
CA ARG A 439 45.90 23.89 -4.52
C ARG A 439 46.76 22.97 -5.40
N ILE A 440 46.26 21.77 -5.72
CA ILE A 440 46.97 20.78 -6.56
C ILE A 440 47.26 21.36 -7.96
N PHE A 441 46.25 21.91 -8.63
CA PHE A 441 46.37 22.48 -9.97
C PHE A 441 46.82 23.95 -10.00
N ARG A 442 47.21 24.52 -8.84
CA ARG A 442 47.64 25.93 -8.67
C ARG A 442 46.62 26.98 -9.14
N VAL A 443 45.34 26.62 -9.22
CA VAL A 443 44.22 27.52 -9.50
C VAL A 443 43.76 28.16 -8.19
N TYR A 444 44.42 29.26 -7.82
CA TYR A 444 44.03 30.08 -6.69
C TYR A 444 42.58 30.57 -6.81
N SER A 445 41.92 30.71 -5.66
CA SER A 445 40.50 31.09 -5.51
C SER A 445 39.46 30.28 -6.30
N LEU A 446 39.80 29.11 -6.88
CA LEU A 446 38.88 28.19 -7.58
C LEU A 446 37.54 28.01 -6.84
N SER A 447 37.58 27.66 -5.56
CA SER A 447 36.36 27.50 -4.74
C SER A 447 35.57 28.80 -4.58
N GLY A 448 36.21 29.96 -4.55
CA GLY A 448 35.55 31.28 -4.47
C GLY A 448 34.92 31.70 -5.80
N MET A 449 35.56 31.40 -6.93
CA MET A 449 34.98 31.58 -8.27
C MET A 449 33.75 30.69 -8.46
N VAL A 450 33.81 29.41 -8.05
CA VAL A 450 32.66 28.49 -8.13
C VAL A 450 31.56 28.88 -7.15
N GLN A 451 31.87 29.34 -5.93
CA GLN A 451 30.86 29.93 -5.02
C GLN A 451 30.14 31.14 -5.64
N ASN A 452 30.89 32.02 -6.30
CA ASN A 452 30.33 33.18 -7.00
C ASN A 452 29.43 32.76 -8.17
N LEU A 453 29.78 31.70 -8.90
CA LEU A 453 28.96 31.10 -9.95
C LEU A 453 27.69 30.44 -9.35
N ASP A 454 27.83 29.61 -8.33
CA ASP A 454 26.73 28.97 -7.56
C ASP A 454 25.67 29.99 -7.10
N ILE A 455 26.11 31.15 -6.59
CA ILE A 455 25.26 32.26 -6.19
C ILE A 455 24.55 32.86 -7.40
N PHE A 456 25.30 33.35 -8.38
CA PHE A 456 24.75 34.03 -9.56
C PHE A 456 23.71 33.17 -10.30
N VAL A 457 23.96 31.86 -10.38
CA VAL A 457 23.12 30.92 -11.12
C VAL A 457 21.83 30.57 -10.41
N ALA A 458 21.86 30.32 -9.09
CA ALA A 458 20.69 29.81 -8.36
C ALA A 458 19.85 30.90 -7.68
N PHE A 459 20.48 31.99 -7.22
CA PHE A 459 19.85 32.91 -6.27
C PHE A 459 18.56 33.60 -6.78
N PRO A 460 18.45 34.02 -8.06
CA PRO A 460 17.19 34.59 -8.58
C PRO A 460 16.11 33.54 -8.88
N LEU A 461 16.49 32.28 -9.10
CA LEU A 461 15.60 31.22 -9.59
C LEU A 461 14.99 30.40 -8.45
N ASN A 462 15.74 30.16 -7.38
CA ASN A 462 15.27 29.43 -6.19
C ASN A 462 14.05 30.10 -5.52
N ILE A 463 13.78 31.36 -5.85
CA ILE A 463 12.59 32.12 -5.38
C ILE A 463 11.32 31.63 -6.08
N LEU A 464 11.38 31.33 -7.39
CA LEU A 464 10.18 31.08 -8.20
C LEU A 464 9.41 29.81 -7.76
N PRO A 465 10.05 28.67 -7.42
CA PRO A 465 9.36 27.52 -6.85
C PRO A 465 8.74 27.73 -5.46
N LEU A 466 9.13 28.76 -4.69
CA LEU A 466 8.54 29.00 -3.37
C LEU A 466 7.08 29.46 -3.46
N LEU A 467 6.69 30.16 -4.53
CA LEU A 467 5.32 30.66 -4.69
C LEU A 467 4.28 29.54 -4.89
N PRO A 468 4.39 28.63 -5.88
CA PRO A 468 3.46 27.51 -5.99
C PRO A 468 3.58 26.56 -4.78
N GLY A 469 4.80 26.34 -4.26
CA GLY A 469 5.03 25.55 -3.05
C GLY A 469 4.39 26.14 -1.78
N ALA A 470 4.13 27.44 -1.73
CA ALA A 470 3.32 28.06 -0.68
C ALA A 470 1.83 27.82 -0.91
N ILE A 471 1.35 28.04 -2.14
CA ILE A 471 -0.09 28.05 -2.48
C ILE A 471 -0.69 26.63 -2.46
N ILE A 472 0.09 25.60 -2.83
CA ILE A 472 -0.41 24.23 -3.02
C ILE A 472 -1.07 23.62 -1.76
N PHE A 473 -0.64 24.03 -0.56
CA PHE A 473 -1.22 23.61 0.73
C PHE A 473 -2.57 24.25 1.08
N PHE A 474 -3.03 25.23 0.29
CA PHE A 474 -4.27 25.99 0.51
C PHE A 474 -5.29 25.82 -0.63
N VAL A 475 -5.03 24.92 -1.58
CA VAL A 475 -5.87 24.71 -2.78
C VAL A 475 -6.25 23.24 -2.90
N GLU A 476 -7.46 22.99 -3.41
CA GLU A 476 -8.10 21.67 -3.52
C GLU A 476 -8.56 21.40 -4.95
N GLY A 477 -8.87 20.14 -5.27
CA GLY A 477 -9.33 19.72 -6.60
C GLY A 477 -8.35 20.01 -7.74
N THR A 478 -8.88 20.21 -8.94
CA THR A 478 -8.11 20.40 -10.19
C THR A 478 -7.10 21.55 -10.14
N ALA A 479 -7.38 22.60 -9.38
CA ALA A 479 -6.49 23.73 -9.21
C ALA A 479 -5.17 23.34 -8.48
N ARG A 480 -5.20 22.37 -7.56
CA ARG A 480 -3.98 21.81 -6.94
C ARG A 480 -3.09 21.15 -7.99
N THR A 481 -3.68 20.36 -8.88
CA THR A 481 -2.97 19.67 -9.97
C THR A 481 -2.28 20.67 -10.91
N VAL A 482 -2.96 21.77 -11.26
CA VAL A 482 -2.36 22.85 -12.08
C VAL A 482 -1.18 23.52 -11.34
N ILE A 483 -1.32 23.82 -10.05
CA ILE A 483 -0.22 24.40 -9.24
C ILE A 483 0.98 23.45 -9.17
N LEU A 484 0.76 22.15 -9.02
CA LEU A 484 1.83 21.14 -9.02
C LEU A 484 2.60 21.10 -10.35
N HIS A 485 1.89 21.12 -11.49
CA HIS A 485 2.52 21.17 -12.80
C HIS A 485 3.31 22.47 -13.02
N VAL A 486 2.80 23.61 -12.54
CA VAL A 486 3.54 24.89 -12.54
C VAL A 486 4.79 24.81 -11.64
N TRP A 487 4.69 24.13 -10.49
CA TRP A 487 5.82 23.92 -9.58
C TRP A 487 6.92 23.09 -10.24
N HIS A 488 6.56 21.93 -10.82
CA HIS A 488 7.47 21.07 -11.57
C HIS A 488 8.09 21.78 -12.78
N GLY A 489 7.30 22.53 -13.55
CA GLY A 489 7.79 23.32 -14.68
C GLY A 489 8.84 24.38 -14.27
N LEU A 490 8.62 25.07 -13.15
CA LEU A 490 9.59 26.02 -12.60
C LEU A 490 10.86 25.33 -12.05
N ILE A 491 10.73 24.14 -11.45
CA ILE A 491 11.87 23.33 -11.03
C ILE A 491 12.71 22.93 -12.25
N VAL A 492 12.10 22.34 -13.28
CA VAL A 492 12.77 21.93 -14.53
C VAL A 492 13.45 23.13 -15.21
N LEU A 493 12.76 24.28 -15.32
CA LEU A 493 13.33 25.51 -15.87
C LEU A 493 14.55 26.00 -15.06
N SER A 494 14.49 25.92 -13.73
CA SER A 494 15.61 26.30 -12.86
C SER A 494 16.81 25.36 -13.03
N LEU A 495 16.59 24.05 -13.21
CA LEU A 495 17.63 23.05 -13.44
C LEU A 495 18.28 23.20 -14.81
N ILE A 496 17.49 23.39 -15.87
CA ILE A 496 17.99 23.64 -17.23
C ILE A 496 18.83 24.93 -17.26
N ARG A 497 18.33 26.03 -16.68
CA ARG A 497 19.09 27.29 -16.59
C ARG A 497 20.34 27.13 -15.71
N ARG A 498 20.29 26.34 -14.63
CA ARG A 498 21.46 26.04 -13.80
C ARG A 498 22.53 25.29 -14.57
N PHE A 499 22.16 24.25 -15.32
CA PHE A 499 23.07 23.49 -16.18
C PHE A 499 23.75 24.40 -17.22
N VAL A 500 22.96 25.17 -17.99
CA VAL A 500 23.47 26.07 -19.03
C VAL A 500 24.45 27.10 -18.48
N LEU A 501 24.12 27.74 -17.34
CA LEU A 501 24.96 28.78 -16.76
C LEU A 501 26.21 28.23 -16.05
N ILE A 502 26.15 27.05 -15.43
CA ILE A 502 27.34 26.39 -14.89
C ILE A 502 28.28 25.97 -16.03
N PHE A 503 27.76 25.33 -17.08
CA PHE A 503 28.55 24.91 -18.24
C PHE A 503 29.21 26.11 -18.97
N GLY A 504 28.45 27.19 -19.18
CA GLY A 504 28.96 28.44 -19.74
C GLY A 504 29.98 29.14 -18.83
N GLY A 505 29.74 29.16 -17.51
CA GLY A 505 30.65 29.70 -16.50
C GLY A 505 31.99 28.96 -16.47
N LEU A 506 31.98 27.62 -16.33
CA LEU A 506 33.18 26.79 -16.37
C LEU A 506 33.97 26.94 -17.69
N THR A 507 33.27 27.17 -18.80
CA THR A 507 33.89 27.46 -20.10
C THR A 507 34.66 28.78 -20.09
N LYS A 508 34.10 29.86 -19.51
CA LYS A 508 34.81 31.14 -19.35
C LYS A 508 35.91 31.11 -18.31
N LEU A 509 35.74 30.32 -17.24
CA LEU A 509 36.62 30.34 -16.07
C LEU A 509 37.91 29.53 -16.25
N PHE A 510 37.82 28.33 -16.82
CA PHE A 510 38.91 27.33 -16.71
C PHE A 510 39.31 26.66 -18.03
N GLN A 511 38.72 27.07 -19.16
CA GLN A 511 38.97 26.50 -20.50
C GLN A 511 38.88 24.96 -20.61
N PHE A 512 38.24 24.28 -19.65
CA PHE A 512 38.17 22.82 -19.60
C PHE A 512 37.59 22.20 -20.88
N SER A 513 37.99 20.97 -21.18
CA SER A 513 37.35 20.17 -22.23
C SER A 513 35.87 19.91 -21.89
N THR A 514 35.04 19.71 -22.91
CA THR A 514 33.60 19.46 -22.74
C THR A 514 33.33 18.26 -21.84
N GLY A 515 34.08 17.16 -22.00
CA GLY A 515 33.96 15.97 -21.14
C GLY A 515 34.26 16.26 -19.67
N LEU A 516 35.28 17.10 -19.37
CA LEU A 516 35.64 17.43 -17.99
C LEU A 516 34.60 18.36 -17.32
N LYS A 517 33.92 19.22 -18.11
CA LYS A 517 32.75 19.99 -17.63
C LYS A 517 31.56 19.09 -17.31
N PHE A 518 31.26 18.13 -18.18
CA PHE A 518 30.22 17.12 -17.91
C PHE A 518 30.56 16.31 -16.65
N LEU A 519 31.80 15.83 -16.51
CA LEU A 519 32.25 15.11 -15.32
C LEU A 519 32.10 15.96 -14.05
N TYR A 520 32.52 17.23 -14.07
CA TYR A 520 32.30 18.15 -12.94
C TYR A 520 30.81 18.26 -12.56
N ILE A 521 29.93 18.49 -13.54
CA ILE A 521 28.49 18.64 -13.29
C ILE A 521 27.91 17.32 -12.74
N CYS A 522 28.22 16.19 -13.37
CA CYS A 522 27.75 14.88 -12.93
C CYS A 522 28.25 14.56 -11.50
N THR A 523 29.53 14.75 -11.19
CA THR A 523 30.12 14.34 -9.91
C THR A 523 29.86 15.33 -8.76
N LEU A 524 29.74 16.64 -9.01
CA LEU A 524 29.66 17.68 -7.96
C LEU A 524 28.38 18.54 -7.97
N GLU A 525 27.54 18.45 -9.00
CA GLU A 525 26.23 19.13 -9.04
C GLU A 525 25.04 18.15 -9.04
N ILE A 526 25.20 16.92 -9.55
CA ILE A 526 24.13 15.92 -9.72
C ILE A 526 24.26 14.75 -8.74
N ALA A 527 25.38 13.99 -8.79
CA ALA A 527 25.58 12.80 -7.97
C ALA A 527 25.37 13.00 -6.46
N PRO A 528 25.74 14.13 -5.82
CA PRO A 528 25.45 14.35 -4.40
C PRO A 528 23.95 14.38 -4.04
N TRP A 529 23.08 14.55 -5.03
CA TRP A 529 21.62 14.46 -4.87
C TRP A 529 21.09 13.08 -5.27
N VAL A 530 21.72 12.40 -6.23
CA VAL A 530 21.38 11.04 -6.71
C VAL A 530 21.93 9.92 -5.79
N PHE A 531 22.75 10.29 -4.80
CA PHE A 531 23.12 9.44 -3.65
C PHE A 531 22.35 9.80 -2.36
N LEU A 532 21.45 10.79 -2.44
CA LEU A 532 20.59 11.21 -1.33
C LEU A 532 19.17 10.69 -1.56
N ILE A 533 18.65 11.04 -2.75
CA ILE A 533 17.61 10.30 -3.48
C ILE A 533 18.13 8.89 -3.79
#